data_AF-A0A7G6Z6Z2-F1
#
_entry.id   AF-A0A7G6Z6Z2-F1
#
_cell.length_a   1.000
_cell.length_b   1.000
_cell.length_c   1.000
_cell.angle_alpha   90.00
_cell.angle_beta   90.00
_cell.angle_gamma   90.00
#
_symmetry.space_group_name_H-M   'P 1'
#
loop_
_entity.id
_entity.type
_entity.pdbx_description
1 polymer ?
#
loop_
_entity_poly.entity_id
_entity_poly.type
_entity_poly.pdbx_seq_one_letter_code
_entity_poly.pdbx_strand_id
1 'polypeptide(L)'
;MTIRAAADGSALGNPGPAGWAWYVDDSCWAAGGWKHATNNQAELTAVLQFLRATSHLDDDLLILCDSQYVINCVTKWMPGWKRKGWRKADGKPVMNVELLQEIDAELPGRRYRFEWVKGHANHPLNEAADSRARAVSEAYQRGAAIPSGPGFVRAGESAVARPSDTLLAAAPEEPPPAVLFDLDEPVPAETVDVVVTLSAAEFERLSARARTRGVRPDQVLRDLI
;
A
#
# COMPACT_ATOMS: atom_id res chain seq x y z
N MET A 1 -12.11 23.17 -4.82
CA MET A 1 -11.30 22.77 -5.99
C MET A 1 -11.00 21.28 -5.85
N THR A 2 -10.44 20.59 -6.84
CA THR A 2 -10.11 19.15 -6.71
C THR A 2 -8.60 18.96 -6.68
N ILE A 3 -8.10 18.38 -5.59
CA ILE A 3 -6.70 17.98 -5.44
C ILE A 3 -6.57 16.55 -5.98
N ARG A 4 -5.69 16.37 -6.96
CA ARG A 4 -5.37 15.04 -7.53
C ARG A 4 -4.03 14.59 -6.97
N ALA A 5 -3.99 13.41 -6.37
CA ALA A 5 -2.76 12.81 -5.89
C ALA A 5 -2.74 11.32 -6.22
N ALA A 6 -1.55 10.77 -6.46
CA ALA A 6 -1.36 9.33 -6.40
C ALA A 6 -0.84 8.93 -5.01
N ALA A 7 -1.22 7.74 -4.55
CA ALA A 7 -0.75 7.16 -3.30
C ALA A 7 -0.34 5.71 -3.56
N ASP A 8 0.90 5.38 -3.22
CA ASP A 8 1.52 4.09 -3.55
C ASP A 8 2.43 3.59 -2.41
N GLY A 9 2.66 2.27 -2.38
CA GLY A 9 3.48 1.56 -1.41
C GLY A 9 4.38 0.54 -2.07
N SER A 10 5.60 0.41 -1.54
CA SER A 10 6.59 -0.53 -2.02
C SER A 10 7.18 -1.32 -0.86
N ALA A 11 7.39 -2.62 -1.02
CA ALA A 11 8.09 -3.46 -0.06
C ALA A 11 9.15 -4.34 -0.75
N LEU A 12 10.37 -4.36 -0.21
CA LEU A 12 11.47 -5.21 -0.66
C LEU A 12 11.43 -6.55 0.09
N GLY A 13 10.54 -7.42 -0.37
CA GLY A 13 10.09 -8.60 0.38
C GLY A 13 8.80 -8.30 1.16
N ASN A 14 7.97 -9.32 1.39
CA ASN A 14 6.62 -9.12 1.96
C ASN A 14 6.36 -10.14 3.09
N PRO A 15 6.74 -9.85 4.35
CA PRO A 15 7.22 -8.55 4.86
C PRO A 15 8.72 -8.28 4.62
N GLY A 16 9.10 -7.00 4.59
CA GLY A 16 10.47 -6.52 4.36
C GLY A 16 10.61 -5.00 4.55
N PRO A 17 11.77 -4.40 4.22
CA PRO A 17 11.91 -2.94 4.15
C PRO A 17 10.85 -2.35 3.23
N ALA A 18 10.08 -1.40 3.73
CA ALA A 18 8.92 -0.88 3.03
C ALA A 18 8.83 0.63 3.12
N GLY A 19 8.19 1.23 2.12
CA GLY A 19 8.09 2.65 1.92
C GLY A 19 6.74 3.00 1.33
N TRP A 20 6.17 4.10 1.77
CA TRP A 20 4.94 4.68 1.28
C TRP A 20 5.23 6.06 0.70
N ALA A 21 4.45 6.48 -0.28
CA ALA A 21 4.51 7.85 -0.78
C ALA A 21 3.14 8.29 -1.30
N TRP A 22 2.85 9.58 -1.13
CA TRP A 22 1.81 10.24 -1.90
C TRP A 22 2.41 11.42 -2.68
N TYR A 23 1.84 11.70 -3.84
CA TYR A 23 2.39 12.64 -4.80
C TYR A 23 1.29 13.45 -5.50
N VAL A 24 1.36 14.78 -5.39
CA VAL A 24 0.57 15.73 -6.18
C VAL A 24 1.42 16.27 -7.33
N ASP A 25 2.59 16.81 -7.00
CA ASP A 25 3.61 17.30 -7.92
C ASP A 25 5.00 17.34 -7.21
N ASP A 26 6.06 17.74 -7.91
CA ASP A 26 7.43 17.73 -7.38
C ASP A 26 7.63 18.68 -6.18
N SER A 27 6.76 19.67 -6.00
CA SER A 27 6.76 20.58 -4.86
C SER A 27 5.83 20.15 -3.73
N CYS A 28 4.94 19.17 -3.97
CA CYS A 28 3.89 18.74 -3.06
C CYS A 28 3.80 17.21 -3.04
N TRP A 29 4.63 16.61 -2.19
CA TRP A 29 4.68 15.16 -1.98
C TRP A 29 5.27 14.84 -0.61
N ALA A 30 4.96 13.65 -0.08
CA ALA A 30 5.66 13.12 1.07
C ALA A 30 5.85 11.61 0.98
N ALA A 31 6.87 11.12 1.67
CA ALA A 31 7.19 9.71 1.76
C ALA A 31 7.71 9.34 3.15
N GLY A 32 7.70 8.05 3.46
CA GLY A 32 8.19 7.50 4.72
C GLY A 32 8.11 5.98 4.69
N GLY A 33 8.47 5.28 5.76
CA GLY A 33 8.49 3.83 5.72
C GLY A 33 8.97 3.15 7.00
N TRP A 34 9.33 1.87 6.88
CA TRP A 34 9.79 1.03 7.97
C TRP A 34 10.87 0.05 7.51
N LYS A 35 11.67 -0.43 8.45
CA LYS A 35 12.60 -1.55 8.23
C LYS A 35 11.89 -2.87 7.92
N HIS A 36 10.66 -3.04 8.42
CA HIS A 36 9.90 -4.28 8.30
C HIS A 36 8.39 -4.00 8.29
N ALA A 37 7.77 -4.07 7.12
CA ALA A 37 6.33 -4.02 6.93
C ALA A 37 5.94 -4.73 5.61
N THR A 38 4.65 -4.87 5.37
CA THR A 38 4.09 -5.44 4.14
C THR A 38 3.80 -4.36 3.09
N ASN A 39 3.64 -4.77 1.83
CA ASN A 39 3.22 -3.84 0.77
C ASN A 39 1.88 -3.19 1.09
N ASN A 40 0.90 -3.99 1.53
CA ASN A 40 -0.44 -3.53 1.88
C ASN A 40 -0.43 -2.48 3.01
N GLN A 41 0.46 -2.63 3.99
CA GLN A 41 0.62 -1.62 5.06
C GLN A 41 1.18 -0.31 4.50
N ALA A 42 2.15 -0.38 3.57
CA ALA A 42 2.70 0.79 2.92
C ALA A 42 1.65 1.51 2.06
N GLU A 43 0.90 0.79 1.22
CA GLU A 43 -0.13 1.39 0.37
C GLU A 43 -1.26 2.03 1.19
N LEU A 44 -1.75 1.36 2.25
CA LEU A 44 -2.76 1.94 3.16
C LEU A 44 -2.23 3.20 3.85
N THR A 45 -0.96 3.18 4.26
CA THR A 45 -0.35 4.33 4.92
C THR A 45 -0.16 5.50 3.97
N ALA A 46 0.16 5.26 2.69
CA ALA A 46 0.24 6.33 1.69
C ALA A 46 -1.06 7.13 1.62
N VAL A 47 -2.20 6.42 1.58
CA VAL A 47 -3.53 7.02 1.62
C VAL A 47 -3.78 7.76 2.94
N LEU A 48 -3.51 7.12 4.08
CA LEU A 48 -3.69 7.73 5.40
C LEU A 48 -2.91 9.04 5.55
N GLN A 49 -1.64 9.05 5.14
CA GLN A 49 -0.77 10.22 5.24
C GLN A 49 -1.21 11.33 4.30
N PHE A 50 -1.71 11.01 3.10
CA PHE A 50 -2.30 12.01 2.22
C PHE A 50 -3.58 12.62 2.83
N LEU A 51 -4.45 11.79 3.40
CA LEU A 51 -5.67 12.24 4.06
C LEU A 51 -5.34 13.19 5.23
N ARG A 52 -4.36 12.84 6.06
CA ARG A 52 -3.87 13.67 7.17
C ARG A 52 -3.27 14.99 6.71
N ALA A 53 -2.41 14.94 5.68
CA ALA A 53 -1.75 16.13 5.14
C ALA A 53 -2.74 17.16 4.60
N THR A 54 -3.92 16.71 4.19
CA THR A 54 -4.99 17.54 3.63
C THR A 54 -6.16 17.76 4.60
N SER A 55 -6.07 17.31 5.85
CA SER A 55 -7.18 17.32 6.83
C SER A 55 -7.74 18.73 7.14
N HIS A 56 -6.90 19.76 6.99
CA HIS A 56 -7.26 21.16 7.20
C HIS A 56 -7.94 21.82 5.99
N LEU A 57 -8.14 21.08 4.89
CA LEU A 57 -8.72 21.57 3.64
C LEU A 57 -10.13 21.04 3.44
N ASP A 58 -10.98 21.88 2.86
CA ASP A 58 -12.32 21.51 2.39
C ASP A 58 -12.35 21.32 0.86
N ASP A 59 -11.25 20.83 0.29
CA ASP A 59 -11.16 20.54 -1.15
C ASP A 59 -11.59 19.09 -1.45
N ASP A 60 -12.05 18.84 -2.69
CA ASP A 60 -12.36 17.50 -3.15
C ASP A 60 -11.07 16.73 -3.40
N LEU A 61 -10.99 15.49 -2.96
CA LEU A 61 -9.82 14.62 -3.17
C LEU A 61 -10.09 13.59 -4.26
N LEU A 62 -9.19 13.51 -5.24
CA LEU A 62 -9.13 12.42 -6.20
C LEU A 62 -7.81 11.66 -5.98
N ILE A 63 -7.92 10.45 -5.42
CA ILE A 63 -6.78 9.62 -5.05
C ILE A 63 -6.60 8.51 -6.10
N LEU A 64 -5.48 8.52 -6.78
CA LEU A 64 -5.08 7.49 -7.73
C LEU A 64 -4.33 6.39 -6.98
N CYS A 65 -4.75 5.14 -7.14
CA CYS A 65 -4.06 3.97 -6.61
C CYS A 65 -4.12 2.85 -7.65
N ASP A 66 -3.06 2.07 -7.77
CA ASP A 66 -3.10 0.80 -8.51
C ASP A 66 -3.50 -0.40 -7.64
N SER A 67 -3.44 -0.24 -6.31
CA SER A 67 -3.93 -1.22 -5.34
C SER A 67 -5.45 -1.30 -5.29
N GLN A 68 -5.99 -2.37 -5.88
CA GLN A 68 -7.39 -2.74 -5.67
C GLN A 68 -7.68 -3.09 -4.22
N TYR A 69 -6.69 -3.60 -3.47
CA TYR A 69 -6.85 -3.90 -2.05
C TYR A 69 -7.21 -2.65 -1.25
N VAL A 70 -6.41 -1.58 -1.38
CA VAL A 70 -6.67 -0.30 -0.70
C VAL A 70 -8.03 0.28 -1.09
N ILE A 71 -8.31 0.35 -2.40
CA ILE A 71 -9.59 0.89 -2.89
C ILE A 71 -10.76 0.11 -2.31
N ASN A 72 -10.74 -1.22 -2.37
CA ASN A 72 -11.82 -2.06 -1.87
C ASN A 72 -11.94 -2.00 -0.34
N CYS A 73 -10.83 -1.93 0.39
CA CYS A 73 -10.82 -1.72 1.84
C CYS A 73 -11.65 -0.50 2.21
N VAL A 74 -11.34 0.66 1.63
CA VAL A 74 -11.98 1.93 1.99
C VAL A 74 -13.41 2.02 1.44
N THR A 75 -13.64 1.61 0.19
CA THR A 75 -14.91 1.89 -0.50
C THR A 75 -15.97 0.79 -0.36
N LYS A 76 -15.57 -0.47 -0.19
CA LYS A 76 -16.50 -1.62 -0.20
C LYS A 76 -16.58 -2.33 1.14
N TRP A 77 -15.44 -2.59 1.78
CA TRP A 77 -15.38 -3.52 2.90
C TRP A 77 -15.50 -2.85 4.27
N MET A 78 -14.83 -1.72 4.47
CA MET A 78 -14.82 -0.96 5.73
C MET A 78 -16.22 -0.67 6.29
N PRO A 79 -17.23 -0.23 5.51
CA PRO A 79 -18.58 -0.03 6.05
C PRO A 79 -19.22 -1.32 6.60
N GLY A 80 -18.91 -2.48 6.00
CA GLY A 80 -19.35 -3.78 6.49
C GLY A 80 -18.62 -4.22 7.75
N TRP A 81 -17.29 -4.03 7.79
CA TRP A 81 -16.47 -4.37 8.95
C TRP A 81 -16.80 -3.53 10.17
N LYS A 82 -17.03 -2.22 10.01
CA LYS A 82 -17.47 -1.33 11.10
C LYS A 82 -18.73 -1.84 11.79
N ARG A 83 -19.74 -2.24 11.01
CA ARG A 83 -20.99 -2.81 11.55
C ARG A 83 -20.79 -4.15 12.28
N LYS A 84 -19.71 -4.87 11.97
CA LYS A 84 -19.34 -6.15 12.59
C LYS A 84 -18.26 -6.03 13.66
N GLY A 85 -17.98 -4.81 14.15
CA GLY A 85 -16.93 -4.59 15.15
C GLY A 85 -15.53 -4.95 14.64
N TRP A 86 -15.25 -4.64 13.37
CA TRP A 86 -13.98 -4.89 12.69
C TRP A 86 -13.57 -6.37 12.58
N ARG A 87 -14.56 -7.24 12.35
CA ARG A 87 -14.37 -8.67 12.13
C ARG A 87 -14.83 -9.09 10.74
N LYS A 88 -14.14 -10.08 10.19
CA LYS A 88 -14.54 -10.78 8.96
C LYS A 88 -15.73 -11.72 9.23
N ALA A 89 -16.30 -12.28 8.16
CA ALA A 89 -17.43 -13.21 8.25
C ALA A 89 -17.08 -14.51 8.99
N ASP A 90 -15.81 -14.93 8.95
CA ASP A 90 -15.25 -16.07 9.66
C ASP A 90 -14.94 -15.78 11.14
N GLY A 91 -15.28 -14.58 11.64
CA GLY A 91 -15.03 -14.14 13.03
C GLY A 91 -13.59 -13.68 13.30
N LYS A 92 -12.66 -13.89 12.36
CA LYS A 92 -11.27 -13.45 12.50
C LYS A 92 -11.18 -11.92 12.42
N PRO A 93 -10.18 -11.30 13.07
CA PRO A 93 -9.91 -9.88 12.91
C PRO A 93 -9.65 -9.52 11.44
N VAL A 94 -10.01 -8.29 11.07
CA VAL A 94 -9.64 -7.72 9.78
C VAL A 94 -8.13 -7.45 9.79
N MET A 95 -7.42 -7.84 8.72
CA MET A 95 -6.01 -7.51 8.58
C MET A 95 -5.82 -5.99 8.46
N ASN A 96 -4.78 -5.45 9.08
CA ASN A 96 -4.49 -4.01 9.11
C ASN A 96 -5.61 -3.17 9.75
N VAL A 97 -6.35 -3.74 10.70
CA VAL A 97 -7.51 -3.08 11.33
C VAL A 97 -7.14 -1.74 11.96
N GLU A 98 -5.97 -1.64 12.58
CA GLU A 98 -5.48 -0.42 13.22
C GLU A 98 -5.33 0.71 12.18
N LEU A 99 -4.63 0.43 11.07
CA LEU A 99 -4.48 1.38 9.96
C LEU A 99 -5.82 1.76 9.33
N LEU A 100 -6.72 0.79 9.17
CA LEU A 100 -8.05 1.04 8.60
C LEU A 100 -8.93 1.88 9.52
N GLN A 101 -8.80 1.74 10.84
CA GLN A 101 -9.47 2.59 11.83
C GLN A 101 -8.92 4.01 11.80
N GLU A 102 -7.60 4.17 11.64
CA GLU A 102 -6.99 5.49 11.45
C GLU A 102 -7.49 6.15 10.16
N ILE A 103 -7.55 5.41 9.04
CA ILE A 103 -8.13 5.93 7.80
C ILE A 103 -9.58 6.33 8.03
N ASP A 104 -10.40 5.47 8.65
CA ASP A 104 -11.80 5.75 8.93
C ASP A 104 -12.01 7.02 9.76
N ALA A 105 -11.09 7.34 10.67
CA ALA A 105 -11.14 8.56 11.47
C ALA A 105 -10.89 9.84 10.64
N GLU A 106 -10.16 9.74 9.52
CA GLU A 106 -9.80 10.87 8.65
C GLU A 106 -10.83 11.14 7.53
N LEU A 107 -11.84 10.28 7.36
CA LEU A 107 -12.85 10.38 6.28
C LEU A 107 -14.07 11.28 6.57
N PRO A 108 -14.60 11.39 7.81
CA PRO A 108 -15.83 12.12 8.08
C PRO A 108 -15.79 13.58 7.61
N GLY A 109 -16.86 14.01 6.92
CA GLY A 109 -17.00 15.37 6.42
C GLY A 109 -16.22 15.69 5.13
N ARG A 110 -15.44 14.74 4.60
CA ARG A 110 -14.59 14.96 3.42
C ARG A 110 -15.22 14.45 2.14
N ARG A 111 -14.92 15.11 1.02
CA ARG A 111 -15.33 14.69 -0.32
C ARG A 111 -14.15 14.03 -1.01
N TYR A 112 -14.18 12.71 -1.17
CA TYR A 112 -13.09 11.95 -1.76
C TYR A 112 -13.60 10.91 -2.76
N ARG A 113 -12.78 10.63 -3.77
CA ARG A 113 -13.00 9.55 -4.74
C ARG A 113 -11.67 8.85 -5.03
N PHE A 114 -11.75 7.55 -5.29
CA PHE A 114 -10.63 6.76 -5.79
C PHE A 114 -10.74 6.57 -7.30
N GLU A 115 -9.61 6.65 -7.99
CA GLU A 115 -9.45 6.24 -9.38
C GLU A 115 -8.46 5.09 -9.41
N TRP A 116 -8.92 3.91 -9.83
CA TRP A 116 -8.03 2.79 -10.04
C TRP A 116 -7.24 3.01 -11.32
N VAL A 117 -5.92 2.98 -11.21
CA VAL A 117 -5.01 3.00 -12.35
C VAL A 117 -4.36 1.63 -12.49
N LYS A 118 -4.02 1.26 -13.72
CA LYS A 118 -3.34 -0.02 -13.93
C LYS A 118 -1.87 0.14 -13.54
N GLY A 119 -1.37 -0.76 -12.69
CA GLY A 119 0.06 -0.87 -12.41
C GLY A 119 0.85 -1.14 -13.71
N HIS A 120 1.98 -0.44 -13.86
CA HIS A 120 2.87 -0.39 -15.02
C HIS A 120 2.44 0.52 -16.19
N ALA A 121 3.28 1.55 -16.40
CA ALA A 121 3.43 2.50 -17.51
C ALA A 121 2.16 3.22 -18.02
N ASN A 122 2.25 4.57 -18.00
CA ASN A 122 1.33 5.60 -18.52
C ASN A 122 0.51 6.38 -17.47
N HIS A 123 0.94 6.39 -16.21
CA HIS A 123 0.30 7.23 -15.17
C HIS A 123 1.37 8.04 -14.40
N PRO A 124 1.74 9.25 -14.88
CA PRO A 124 2.88 9.99 -14.33
C PRO A 124 2.81 10.26 -12.81
N LEU A 125 1.61 10.52 -12.27
CA LEU A 125 1.45 10.69 -10.82
C LEU A 125 1.74 9.39 -10.06
N ASN A 126 1.23 8.26 -10.55
CA ASN A 126 1.44 6.96 -9.91
C ASN A 126 2.90 6.52 -10.02
N GLU A 127 3.52 6.68 -11.19
CA GLU A 127 4.94 6.39 -11.39
C GLU A 127 5.83 7.24 -10.46
N ALA A 128 5.46 8.51 -10.25
CA ALA A 128 6.15 9.39 -9.32
C ALA A 128 5.98 8.95 -7.85
N ALA A 129 4.81 8.45 -7.46
CA ALA A 129 4.56 7.89 -6.14
C ALA A 129 5.30 6.55 -5.93
N ASP A 130 5.19 5.60 -6.87
CA ASP A 130 5.90 4.31 -6.86
C ASP A 130 7.41 4.53 -6.69
N SER A 131 8.00 5.38 -7.52
CA SER A 131 9.43 5.67 -7.48
C SER A 131 9.88 6.20 -6.10
N ARG A 132 9.06 7.06 -5.47
CA ARG A 132 9.34 7.62 -4.15
C ARG A 132 9.16 6.61 -3.03
N ALA A 133 8.09 5.80 -3.09
CA ALA A 133 7.85 4.71 -2.16
C ALA A 133 9.01 3.69 -2.20
N ARG A 134 9.40 3.28 -3.40
CA ARG A 134 10.52 2.38 -3.64
C ARG A 134 11.85 2.95 -3.14
N ALA A 135 12.12 4.24 -3.38
CA ALA A 135 13.32 4.90 -2.89
C ALA A 135 13.43 4.84 -1.35
N VAL A 136 12.31 4.93 -0.63
CA VAL A 136 12.29 4.75 0.82
C VAL A 136 12.59 3.30 1.21
N SER A 137 11.94 2.31 0.59
CA SER A 137 12.19 0.89 0.88
C SER A 137 13.65 0.52 0.69
N GLU A 138 14.26 1.01 -0.39
CA GLU A 138 15.68 0.84 -0.69
C GLU A 138 16.59 1.57 0.31
N ALA A 139 16.21 2.77 0.76
CA ALA A 139 16.94 3.50 1.79
C ALA A 139 16.96 2.72 3.11
N TYR A 140 15.82 2.12 3.52
CA TYR A 140 15.78 1.22 4.68
C TYR A 140 16.64 -0.03 4.50
N GLN A 141 16.62 -0.66 3.32
CA GLN A 141 17.45 -1.83 3.03
C GLN A 141 18.95 -1.51 3.14
N ARG A 142 19.36 -0.34 2.67
CA ARG A 142 20.77 0.09 2.66
C ARG A 142 21.23 0.84 3.92
N GLY A 143 20.31 1.14 4.85
CA GLY A 143 20.61 1.98 6.02
C GLY A 143 20.95 3.44 5.66
N ALA A 144 20.40 3.96 4.56
CA ALA A 144 20.63 5.32 4.08
C ALA A 144 19.62 6.33 4.68
N ALA A 145 19.82 7.62 4.39
CA ALA A 145 18.86 8.66 4.74
C ALA A 145 17.51 8.42 4.04
N ILE A 146 16.42 8.50 4.79
CA ILE A 146 15.06 8.23 4.29
C ILE A 146 14.52 9.48 3.60
N PRO A 147 14.13 9.41 2.32
CA PRO A 147 13.42 10.50 1.65
C PRO A 147 12.08 10.79 2.31
N SER A 148 11.79 12.05 2.62
CA SER A 148 10.51 12.45 3.23
C SER A 148 9.64 13.36 2.37
N GLY A 149 10.24 14.07 1.40
CA GLY A 149 9.56 15.08 0.59
C GLY A 149 9.30 16.40 1.32
N PRO A 150 8.84 17.44 0.60
CA PRO A 150 8.53 18.76 1.14
C PRO A 150 7.23 18.82 1.97
N GLY A 151 6.40 17.77 1.94
CA GLY A 151 5.08 17.78 2.55
C GLY A 151 4.02 18.41 1.64
N PHE A 152 2.86 18.73 2.22
CA PHE A 152 1.77 19.32 1.46
C PHE A 152 1.96 20.83 1.31
N VAL A 153 1.93 21.30 0.06
CA VAL A 153 2.07 22.70 -0.30
C VAL A 153 0.93 23.05 -1.26
N ARG A 154 0.18 24.12 -0.97
CA ARG A 154 -0.86 24.63 -1.87
C ARG A 154 -0.19 25.47 -2.95
N ALA A 155 -0.61 25.32 -4.21
CA ALA A 155 -0.12 26.16 -5.30
C ALA A 155 -0.32 27.65 -4.97
N GLY A 156 0.79 28.39 -4.81
CA GLY A 156 0.81 29.81 -4.45
C GLY A 156 1.22 30.11 -3.00
N GLU A 157 1.31 29.11 -2.13
CA GLU A 157 1.87 29.24 -0.79
C GLU A 157 3.29 28.65 -0.80
N SER A 158 4.32 29.51 -0.74
CA SER A 158 5.69 29.01 -0.54
C SER A 158 5.76 28.30 0.82
N ALA A 159 6.27 27.08 0.82
CA ALA A 159 6.54 26.30 2.01
C ALA A 159 7.45 27.10 2.98
N VAL A 160 6.87 27.70 4.01
CA VAL A 160 7.64 28.08 5.19
C VAL A 160 7.90 26.79 5.93
N ALA A 161 9.08 26.22 5.70
CA ALA A 161 9.59 25.11 6.50
C ALA A 161 9.54 25.53 7.97
N ARG A 162 8.62 24.93 8.74
CA ARG A 162 8.71 24.97 10.19
C ARG A 162 9.76 23.95 10.60
N PRO A 163 10.80 24.34 11.38
CA PRO A 163 11.69 23.35 11.95
C PRO A 163 10.87 22.47 12.89
N SER A 164 10.89 21.16 12.66
CA SER A 164 10.42 20.20 13.66
C SER A 164 11.28 20.38 14.89
N ASP A 165 10.67 20.90 15.94
CA ASP A 165 11.30 21.15 17.21
C ASP A 165 11.79 19.83 17.81
N THR A 166 13.01 19.88 18.32
CA THR A 166 13.65 18.74 18.97
C THR A 166 12.99 18.52 20.31
N LEU A 167 12.31 17.38 20.49
CA LEU A 167 11.98 16.87 21.82
C LEU A 167 12.59 15.48 22.01
N LEU A 168 13.70 15.47 22.74
CA LEU A 168 14.28 14.32 23.40
C LEU A 168 13.49 13.98 24.68
N ALA A 169 13.60 12.70 25.06
CA ALA A 169 13.12 12.00 26.27
C ALA A 169 11.66 11.47 26.20
N ALA A 170 11.35 10.21 26.51
CA ALA A 170 12.06 9.17 27.26
C ALA A 170 11.71 7.76 26.72
N ALA A 171 12.62 6.81 26.94
CA ALA A 171 12.46 5.39 26.58
C ALA A 171 11.32 4.72 27.38
N PRO A 172 10.55 3.80 26.77
CA PRO A 172 9.84 2.76 27.49
C PRO A 172 10.76 1.54 27.70
N GLU A 173 10.71 1.04 28.93
CA GLU A 173 11.35 -0.17 29.45
C GLU A 173 10.91 -1.41 28.65
N GLU A 174 11.89 -2.23 28.23
CA GLU A 174 11.68 -3.51 27.53
C GLU A 174 11.00 -4.54 28.45
N PRO A 175 9.94 -5.24 28.01
CA PRO A 175 9.52 -6.47 28.67
C PRO A 175 10.49 -7.62 28.33
N PRO A 176 10.65 -8.61 29.24
CA PRO A 176 11.71 -9.61 29.15
C PRO A 176 11.55 -10.56 27.95
N PRO A 177 12.65 -11.20 27.51
CA PRO A 177 12.63 -12.05 26.32
C PRO A 177 11.88 -13.35 26.64
N ALA A 178 10.83 -13.63 25.89
CA ALA A 178 10.31 -14.98 25.77
C ALA A 178 11.24 -15.77 24.83
N VAL A 179 12.06 -16.63 25.41
CA VAL A 179 12.75 -17.74 24.72
C VAL A 179 11.71 -18.53 23.90
N LEU A 180 11.83 -18.57 22.57
CA LEU A 180 12.67 -19.49 21.78
C LEU A 180 12.51 -20.94 22.24
N PHE A 181 11.51 -21.64 21.69
CA PHE A 181 11.43 -23.01 21.14
C PHE A 181 9.93 -23.17 20.74
N ASP A 182 9.56 -23.56 19.52
CA ASP A 182 9.91 -24.82 18.89
C ASP A 182 9.98 -24.70 17.36
N LEU A 183 11.06 -25.24 16.79
CA LEU A 183 11.21 -25.51 15.37
C LEU A 183 10.74 -26.96 15.16
N ASP A 184 9.45 -27.18 14.87
CA ASP A 184 8.92 -28.32 14.11
C ASP A 184 7.37 -28.45 14.21
N GLU A 185 6.62 -27.42 13.77
CA GLU A 185 5.24 -27.67 13.31
C GLU A 185 5.14 -27.37 11.81
N PRO A 186 4.72 -28.34 10.97
CA PRO A 186 4.48 -28.06 9.56
C PRO A 186 3.27 -27.13 9.49
N VAL A 187 3.52 -25.86 9.19
CA VAL A 187 2.47 -24.97 8.68
C VAL A 187 1.90 -25.68 7.44
N PRO A 188 0.60 -26.02 7.38
CA PRO A 188 0.04 -26.59 6.17
C PRO A 188 0.31 -25.58 5.07
N ALA A 189 0.95 -26.02 3.98
CA ALA A 189 1.00 -25.21 2.77
C ALA A 189 -0.44 -24.93 2.37
N GLU A 190 -0.97 -23.75 2.72
CA GLU A 190 -2.28 -23.31 2.26
C GLU A 190 -2.16 -23.09 0.75
N THR A 191 -2.49 -24.14 0.01
CA THR A 191 -2.60 -24.10 -1.44
C THR A 191 -3.85 -23.29 -1.79
N VAL A 192 -3.65 -22.18 -2.49
CA VAL A 192 -4.76 -21.43 -3.09
C VAL A 192 -5.02 -22.00 -4.48
N ASP A 193 -6.14 -22.69 -4.64
CA ASP A 193 -6.57 -23.18 -5.94
C ASP A 193 -7.21 -22.04 -6.76
N VAL A 194 -6.54 -21.67 -7.86
CA VAL A 194 -7.06 -20.70 -8.83
C VAL A 194 -7.63 -21.48 -10.01
N VAL A 195 -8.96 -21.44 -10.19
CA VAL A 195 -9.65 -22.05 -11.33
C VAL A 195 -9.80 -21.02 -12.44
N VAL A 196 -9.13 -21.25 -13.57
CA VAL A 196 -9.25 -20.42 -14.78
C VAL A 196 -10.07 -21.19 -15.81
N THR A 197 -11.17 -20.59 -16.29
CA THR A 197 -11.93 -21.10 -17.43
C THR A 197 -11.42 -20.47 -18.72
N LEU A 198 -11.08 -21.31 -19.70
CA LEU A 198 -10.63 -20.90 -21.02
C LEU A 198 -11.63 -21.36 -22.07
N SER A 199 -11.87 -20.54 -23.09
CA SER A 199 -12.50 -21.04 -24.32
C SER A 199 -11.61 -22.07 -25.01
N ALA A 200 -12.20 -22.91 -25.87
CA ALA A 200 -11.45 -23.91 -26.63
C ALA A 200 -10.31 -23.29 -27.45
N ALA A 201 -10.53 -22.09 -28.02
CA ALA A 201 -9.52 -21.37 -28.80
C ALA A 201 -8.36 -20.83 -27.93
N GLU A 202 -8.64 -20.40 -26.69
CA GLU A 202 -7.61 -19.95 -25.75
C GLU A 202 -6.78 -21.12 -25.23
N PHE A 203 -7.43 -22.25 -24.95
CA PHE A 203 -6.74 -23.46 -24.53
C PHE A 203 -5.81 -24.00 -25.64
N GLU A 204 -6.22 -23.95 -26.91
CA GLU A 204 -5.34 -24.33 -28.03
C GLU A 204 -4.13 -23.40 -28.16
N ARG A 205 -4.33 -22.08 -28.03
CA ARG A 205 -3.20 -21.13 -28.06
C ARG A 205 -2.22 -21.35 -26.90
N LEU A 206 -2.72 -21.59 -25.70
CA LEU A 206 -1.90 -21.91 -24.53
C LEU A 206 -1.13 -23.21 -24.75
N SER A 207 -1.80 -24.25 -25.26
CA SER A 207 -1.20 -25.55 -25.54
C SER A 207 -0.14 -25.48 -26.64
N ALA A 208 -0.37 -24.70 -27.69
CA ALA A 208 0.63 -24.46 -28.72
C ALA A 208 1.88 -23.78 -28.15
N ARG A 209 1.71 -22.75 -27.32
CA ARG A 209 2.81 -22.03 -26.67
C ARG A 209 3.60 -22.92 -25.70
N ALA A 210 2.92 -23.81 -24.99
CA ALA A 210 3.52 -24.81 -24.12
C ALA A 210 4.39 -25.81 -24.90
N ARG A 211 3.89 -26.32 -26.03
CA ARG A 211 4.66 -27.19 -26.94
C ARG A 211 5.93 -26.53 -27.46
N THR A 212 5.87 -25.26 -27.88
CA THR A 212 7.05 -24.52 -28.34
C THR A 212 8.12 -24.37 -27.26
N ARG A 213 7.70 -24.29 -25.99
CA ARG A 213 8.58 -24.11 -24.83
C ARG A 213 9.00 -25.44 -24.17
N GLY A 214 8.48 -26.58 -24.62
CA GLY A 214 8.75 -27.88 -24.01
C GLY A 214 8.23 -28.03 -22.57
N VAL A 215 7.23 -27.24 -22.19
CA VAL A 215 6.66 -27.18 -20.84
C VAL A 215 5.17 -27.54 -20.85
N ARG A 216 4.56 -27.69 -19.68
CA ARG A 216 3.11 -27.95 -19.59
C ARG A 216 2.28 -26.65 -19.71
N PRO A 217 1.04 -26.71 -20.20
CA PRO A 217 0.16 -25.53 -20.32
C PRO A 217 -0.06 -24.76 -19.00
N ASP A 218 -0.13 -25.46 -17.86
CA ASP A 218 -0.26 -24.86 -16.53
C ASP A 218 0.99 -24.07 -16.12
N GLN A 219 2.17 -24.47 -16.56
CA GLN A 219 3.40 -23.71 -16.31
C GLN A 219 3.41 -22.40 -17.11
N VAL A 220 2.97 -22.45 -18.37
CA VAL A 220 2.79 -21.22 -19.17
C VAL A 220 1.75 -20.31 -18.56
N LEU A 221 0.68 -20.87 -17.97
CA LEU A 221 -0.36 -20.10 -17.32
C LEU A 221 0.13 -19.41 -16.03
N ARG A 222 0.99 -20.06 -15.24
CA ARG A 222 1.62 -19.47 -14.05
C ARG A 222 2.56 -18.31 -14.38
N ASP A 223 3.19 -18.32 -15.54
CA ASP A 223 4.03 -17.19 -16.00
C ASP A 223 3.20 -15.97 -16.46
N LEU A 224 1.87 -16.14 -16.63
CA LEU A 224 0.98 -15.10 -17.16
C LEU A 224 0.11 -14.43 -16.09
N ILE A 225 0.09 -14.96 -14.86
CA ILE A 225 -0.70 -14.48 -13.71
C ILE A 225 0.27 -14.04 -12.64
#